data_AF-A0A926SIZ9-F1
#
_entry.id   AF-A0A926SIZ9-F1
#
_cell.length_a   1.000
_cell.length_b   1.000
_cell.length_c   1.000
_cell.angle_alpha   90.00
_cell.angle_beta   90.00
_cell.angle_gamma   90.00
#
_symmetry.space_group_name_H-M   'P 1'
#
loop_
_entity.id
_entity.type
_entity.pdbx_description
1 polymer ?
#
loop_
_entity_poly.entity_id
_entity_poly.type
_entity_poly.pdbx_seq_one_letter_code
_entity_poly.pdbx_strand_id
1 'polypeptide(L)'
;MVDKLIVKSGILARKMSGLPDMSELTLEQCYALLELSPGASIVEVDAAYSKKALEKIQQGAKQEKALLKVAYEQIKEHLYETAHQSESDSLMNQIVEFIQRLHPEPFHVKIQADTLQIFFKTNLNHDYGNQIYQQIRTLELPEITTIVIYGMRSSRLVSWKKQFTINAVSPEDCDPYSFKNRYVLLLAFPVAICSAILFQSLGFTKLLLFPLQLWVHEVGHATVAWFSGRRALPLPFGWTSVLLERSLFVYFGMLLLLGLLFWAGWKEKKRSTMLFAVICAIVQFVMTWIQTADQFEMWLAFGGVGGEFYLSALMIAGFYFQLPNDWRWDFWRYPLIIVGANTFWGAFSMWQDIQKGTRSIPWGSLLLGEDIGDMNTLSEVYNWSDKTIITTYNTLGNVCLIALISLYVFFLIKHRRWIVGAFG
;
A
#
# COMPACT_ATOMS: atom_id res chain seq x y z
N MET A 1 -32.67 -9.61 26.38
CA MET A 1 -34.12 -9.52 26.60
C MET A 1 -34.56 -8.10 26.25
N VAL A 2 -34.55 -7.77 24.97
CA VAL A 2 -35.15 -6.55 24.42
C VAL A 2 -35.73 -6.98 23.09
N ASP A 3 -37.05 -7.08 23.08
CA ASP A 3 -37.89 -7.57 22.00
C ASP A 3 -38.69 -6.36 21.48
N LYS A 4 -38.99 -6.42 20.18
CA LYS A 4 -40.00 -5.64 19.44
C LYS A 4 -39.64 -4.22 18.98
N LEU A 5 -39.45 -4.11 17.66
CA LEU A 5 -40.00 -3.02 16.84
C LEU A 5 -40.15 -3.53 15.39
N ILE A 6 -41.28 -4.19 15.11
CA ILE A 6 -41.82 -4.35 13.75
C ILE A 6 -43.09 -3.50 13.70
N VAL A 7 -43.01 -2.40 12.96
CA VAL A 7 -44.12 -1.50 12.68
C VAL A 7 -44.97 -2.11 11.57
N LYS A 8 -46.17 -2.57 11.91
CA LYS A 8 -47.26 -2.83 10.95
C LYS A 8 -47.88 -1.49 10.55
N SER A 9 -47.66 -1.05 9.31
CA SER A 9 -48.47 -0.01 8.68
C SER A 9 -49.73 -0.64 8.08
N GLY A 10 -50.79 -0.68 8.88
CA GLY A 10 -52.14 -0.92 8.37
C GLY A 10 -52.69 0.37 7.77
N ILE A 11 -52.83 0.42 6.43
CA ILE A 11 -53.60 1.45 5.74
C ILE A 11 -54.91 0.82 5.27
N LEU A 12 -56.02 1.45 5.68
CA LEU A 12 -57.39 1.09 5.34
C LEU A 12 -57.60 0.99 3.82
N ALA A 13 -57.83 -0.23 3.32
CA ALA A 13 -58.39 -0.47 2.01
C ALA A 13 -59.92 -0.57 2.11
N ARG A 14 -60.60 0.47 1.62
CA ARG A 14 -62.04 0.50 1.39
C ARG A 14 -62.36 -0.54 0.31
N LYS A 15 -63.10 -1.58 0.68
CA LYS A 15 -63.53 -2.70 -0.18
C LYS A 15 -64.39 -2.17 -1.34
N MET A 16 -63.78 -1.89 -2.49
CA MET A 16 -64.50 -1.73 -3.76
C MET A 16 -64.74 -3.14 -4.30
N SER A 17 -65.98 -3.61 -4.16
CA SER A 17 -66.45 -4.87 -4.69
C SER A 17 -66.45 -4.84 -6.22
N GLY A 18 -65.57 -5.61 -6.85
CA GLY A 18 -65.61 -5.84 -8.30
C GLY A 18 -64.26 -5.97 -9.03
N LEU A 19 -63.13 -5.89 -8.33
CA LEU A 19 -61.81 -6.11 -8.95
C LEU A 19 -61.19 -7.44 -8.47
N PRO A 20 -60.56 -8.22 -9.38
CA PRO A 20 -59.86 -9.45 -9.02
C PRO A 20 -58.79 -9.17 -7.97
N ASP A 21 -58.56 -10.14 -7.08
CA ASP A 21 -57.52 -10.06 -6.06
C ASP A 21 -56.17 -9.78 -6.76
N MET A 22 -55.55 -8.65 -6.45
CA MET A 22 -54.34 -8.16 -7.12
C MET A 22 -53.11 -9.06 -6.90
N SER A 23 -53.26 -10.12 -6.08
CA SER A 23 -52.20 -11.06 -5.71
C SER A 23 -52.13 -12.32 -6.59
N GLU A 24 -53.02 -12.50 -7.57
CA GLU A 24 -53.10 -13.72 -8.41
C GLU A 24 -52.93 -13.49 -9.91
N LEU A 25 -52.16 -12.48 -10.35
CA LEU A 25 -51.80 -12.39 -11.76
C LEU A 25 -50.73 -13.43 -12.10
N THR A 26 -51.04 -14.30 -13.06
CA THR A 26 -50.05 -15.24 -13.62
C THR A 26 -49.04 -14.49 -14.48
N LEU A 27 -47.82 -15.02 -14.61
CA LEU A 27 -46.75 -14.38 -15.37
C LEU A 27 -47.17 -14.09 -16.83
N GLU A 28 -47.91 -15.01 -17.46
CA GLU A 28 -48.45 -14.84 -18.81
C GLU A 28 -49.44 -13.66 -18.91
N GLN A 29 -50.28 -13.47 -17.89
CA GLN A 29 -51.19 -12.32 -17.82
C GLN A 29 -50.43 -11.01 -17.65
N CYS A 30 -49.33 -11.01 -16.88
CA CYS A 30 -48.47 -9.85 -16.75
C CYS A 30 -47.84 -9.45 -18.09
N TYR A 31 -47.35 -10.42 -18.88
CA TYR A 31 -46.81 -10.16 -20.21
C TYR A 31 -47.89 -9.66 -21.17
N ALA A 32 -49.08 -10.26 -21.12
CA ALA A 32 -50.22 -9.81 -21.92
C ALA A 32 -50.67 -8.38 -21.57
N LEU A 33 -50.66 -8.00 -20.28
CA LEU A 33 -51.01 -6.65 -19.82
C LEU A 33 -50.06 -5.57 -20.35
N LEU A 34 -48.79 -5.91 -20.56
CA LEU A 34 -47.79 -5.02 -21.17
C LEU A 34 -47.71 -5.16 -22.70
N GLU A 35 -48.53 -6.02 -23.32
CA GLU A 35 -48.48 -6.35 -24.75
C GLU A 35 -47.09 -6.84 -25.21
N LEU A 36 -46.44 -7.65 -24.37
CA LEU A 36 -45.13 -8.23 -24.64
C LEU A 36 -45.23 -9.75 -24.85
N SER A 37 -44.35 -10.28 -25.70
CA SER A 37 -44.15 -11.73 -25.81
C SER A 37 -43.36 -12.26 -24.60
N PRO A 38 -43.64 -13.48 -24.12
CA PRO A 38 -42.80 -14.14 -23.12
C PRO A 38 -41.33 -14.18 -23.59
N GLY A 39 -40.40 -13.79 -22.73
CA GLY A 39 -38.97 -13.72 -23.04
C GLY A 39 -38.47 -12.35 -23.54
N ALA A 40 -39.29 -11.30 -23.46
CA ALA A 40 -38.85 -9.93 -23.71
C ALA A 40 -37.70 -9.51 -22.78
N SER A 41 -36.76 -8.72 -23.30
CA SER A 41 -35.65 -8.17 -22.54
C SER A 41 -36.12 -7.14 -21.51
N ILE A 42 -35.31 -6.90 -20.46
CA ILE A 42 -35.61 -5.88 -19.43
C ILE A 42 -35.85 -4.50 -20.06
N VAL A 43 -35.10 -4.17 -21.12
CA VAL A 43 -35.23 -2.89 -21.86
C VAL A 43 -36.60 -2.79 -22.56
N GLU A 44 -37.08 -3.88 -23.16
CA GLU A 44 -38.40 -3.93 -23.79
C GLU A 44 -39.52 -3.83 -22.75
N VAL A 45 -39.35 -4.46 -21.59
CA VAL A 45 -40.27 -4.38 -20.45
C VAL A 45 -40.37 -2.96 -19.89
N ASP A 46 -39.24 -2.28 -19.69
CA ASP A 46 -39.18 -0.88 -19.23
C ASP A 46 -39.86 0.09 -20.22
N ALA A 47 -39.62 -0.12 -21.53
CA ALA A 47 -40.19 0.69 -22.59
C ALA A 47 -41.71 0.50 -22.71
N ALA A 48 -42.19 -0.75 -22.67
CA ALA A 48 -43.60 -1.07 -22.74
C ALA A 48 -44.38 -0.54 -21.53
N TYR A 49 -43.85 -0.73 -20.32
CA TYR A 49 -44.46 -0.18 -19.11
C TYR A 49 -44.52 1.34 -19.16
N SER A 50 -43.42 2.01 -19.53
CA SER A 50 -43.38 3.47 -19.62
C SER A 50 -44.42 4.02 -20.60
N LYS A 51 -44.54 3.37 -21.78
CA LYS A 51 -45.53 3.73 -22.80
C LYS A 51 -46.97 3.54 -22.29
N LYS A 52 -47.30 2.36 -21.76
CA LYS A 52 -48.65 2.03 -21.26
C LYS A 52 -49.04 2.87 -20.05
N ALA A 53 -48.11 3.11 -19.13
CA ALA A 53 -48.35 3.97 -17.97
C ALA A 53 -48.71 5.40 -18.41
N LEU A 54 -48.06 5.94 -19.44
CA LEU A 54 -48.36 7.27 -19.99
C LEU A 54 -49.76 7.32 -20.62
N GLU A 55 -50.11 6.33 -21.45
CA GLU A 55 -51.44 6.19 -22.05
C GLU A 55 -52.54 6.17 -20.98
N LYS A 56 -52.34 5.40 -19.89
CA LYS A 56 -53.32 5.30 -18.79
C LYS A 56 -53.42 6.57 -17.93
N ILE A 57 -52.33 7.34 -17.81
CA ILE A 57 -52.37 8.66 -17.16
C ILE A 57 -53.22 9.63 -17.98
N GLN A 58 -53.04 9.65 -19.31
CA GLN A 58 -53.83 10.51 -20.21
C GLN A 58 -55.32 10.16 -20.17
N GLN A 59 -55.66 8.88 -19.98
CA GLN A 59 -57.04 8.39 -19.85
C GLN A 59 -57.64 8.58 -18.45
N GLY A 60 -56.87 9.05 -17.45
CA GLY A 60 -57.34 9.17 -16.07
C GLY A 60 -57.56 7.84 -15.34
N ALA A 61 -57.13 6.72 -15.93
CA ALA A 61 -57.36 5.35 -15.44
C ALA A 61 -56.37 4.96 -14.32
N LYS A 62 -56.53 5.55 -13.13
CA LYS A 62 -55.63 5.33 -11.98
C LYS A 62 -55.52 3.86 -11.54
N GLN A 63 -56.61 3.09 -11.64
CA GLN A 63 -56.64 1.70 -11.21
C GLN A 63 -55.84 0.80 -12.16
N GLU A 64 -55.97 1.00 -13.48
CA GLU A 64 -55.24 0.23 -14.49
C GLU A 64 -53.73 0.50 -14.43
N LYS A 65 -53.33 1.73 -14.07
CA LYS A 65 -51.92 2.04 -13.81
C LYS A 65 -51.34 1.20 -12.65
N ALA A 66 -52.13 0.97 -11.59
CA ALA A 66 -51.68 0.15 -10.47
C ALA A 66 -51.46 -1.30 -10.90
N LEU A 67 -52.36 -1.86 -11.73
CA LEU A 67 -52.22 -3.19 -12.32
C LEU A 67 -50.96 -3.32 -13.19
N LEU A 68 -50.70 -2.33 -14.06
CA LEU A 68 -49.50 -2.31 -14.91
C LEU A 68 -48.22 -2.29 -14.08
N LYS A 69 -48.22 -1.59 -12.94
CA LYS A 69 -47.07 -1.53 -12.05
C LYS A 69 -46.78 -2.88 -11.39
N VAL A 70 -47.82 -3.58 -10.93
CA VAL A 70 -47.66 -4.92 -10.34
C VAL A 70 -47.14 -5.92 -11.38
N ALA A 71 -47.72 -5.91 -12.59
CA ALA A 71 -47.27 -6.75 -13.70
C ALA A 71 -45.80 -6.48 -14.08
N TYR A 72 -45.41 -5.21 -14.13
CA TYR A 72 -44.04 -4.78 -14.37
C TYR A 72 -43.07 -5.29 -13.29
N GLU A 73 -43.40 -5.11 -12.00
CA GLU A 73 -42.54 -5.55 -10.90
C GLU A 73 -42.36 -7.08 -10.91
N GLN A 74 -43.42 -7.86 -11.14
CA GLN A 74 -43.35 -9.32 -11.23
C GLN A 74 -42.53 -9.84 -12.42
N ILE A 75 -42.71 -9.25 -13.62
CA ILE A 75 -41.90 -9.64 -14.79
C ILE A 75 -40.43 -9.32 -14.55
N LYS A 76 -40.14 -8.14 -13.99
CA LYS A 76 -38.78 -7.70 -13.74
C LYS A 76 -38.09 -8.59 -12.71
N GLU A 77 -38.77 -8.97 -11.64
CA GLU A 77 -38.27 -9.93 -10.64
C GLU A 77 -37.95 -11.28 -11.28
N HIS A 78 -38.88 -11.84 -12.07
CA HIS A 78 -38.65 -13.11 -12.77
C HIS A 78 -37.49 -13.06 -13.77
N LEU A 79 -37.35 -11.95 -14.52
CA LEU A 79 -36.23 -11.77 -15.46
C LEU A 79 -34.90 -11.63 -14.73
N TYR A 80 -34.85 -10.95 -13.58
CA TYR A 80 -33.65 -10.90 -12.75
C TYR A 80 -33.29 -12.27 -12.17
N GLU A 81 -34.26 -13.04 -11.66
CA GLU A 81 -34.05 -14.40 -11.18
C GLU A 81 -33.49 -15.29 -12.30
N THR A 82 -34.10 -15.23 -13.49
CA THR A 82 -33.68 -16.04 -14.66
C THR A 82 -32.28 -15.63 -15.16
N ALA A 83 -31.99 -14.32 -15.18
CA ALA A 83 -30.67 -13.81 -15.60
C ALA A 83 -29.57 -14.20 -14.62
N HIS A 84 -29.78 -14.03 -13.31
CA HIS A 84 -28.83 -14.46 -12.29
C HIS A 84 -28.62 -15.97 -12.26
N GLN A 85 -29.67 -16.75 -12.52
CA GLN A 85 -29.55 -18.19 -12.61
C GLN A 85 -28.69 -18.61 -13.82
N SER A 86 -28.87 -17.97 -14.98
CA SER A 86 -28.07 -18.21 -16.19
C SER A 86 -26.60 -17.80 -16.05
N GLU A 87 -26.30 -16.66 -15.42
CA GLU A 87 -24.92 -16.23 -15.16
C GLU A 87 -24.21 -17.13 -14.14
N SER A 88 -24.91 -17.49 -13.05
CA SER A 88 -24.41 -18.43 -12.04
C SER A 88 -24.13 -19.80 -12.66
N ASP A 89 -25.01 -20.30 -13.53
CA ASP A 89 -24.82 -21.56 -14.24
C ASP A 89 -23.65 -21.49 -15.24
N SER A 90 -23.47 -20.37 -15.95
CA SER A 90 -22.33 -20.14 -16.85
C SER A 90 -20.99 -20.14 -16.10
N LEU A 91 -20.91 -19.41 -14.99
CA LEU A 91 -19.72 -19.33 -14.15
C LEU A 91 -19.43 -20.68 -13.46
N MET A 92 -20.47 -21.38 -13.00
CA MET A 92 -20.37 -22.74 -12.48
C MET A 92 -19.83 -23.72 -13.53
N ASN A 93 -20.30 -23.63 -14.78
CA ASN A 93 -19.81 -24.47 -15.86
C ASN A 93 -18.33 -24.19 -16.17
N GLN A 94 -17.90 -22.92 -16.19
CA GLN A 94 -16.49 -22.56 -16.38
C GLN A 94 -15.61 -23.10 -15.24
N ILE A 95 -16.06 -22.97 -13.98
CA ILE A 95 -15.34 -23.51 -12.81
C ILE A 95 -15.26 -25.03 -12.88
N VAL A 96 -16.37 -25.70 -13.20
CA VAL A 96 -16.41 -27.17 -13.31
C VAL A 96 -15.50 -27.64 -14.44
N GLU A 97 -15.54 -27.01 -15.61
CA GLU A 97 -14.68 -27.35 -16.75
C GLU A 97 -13.20 -27.14 -16.41
N PHE A 98 -12.88 -26.04 -15.73
CA PHE A 98 -11.52 -25.76 -15.26
C PHE A 98 -11.03 -26.81 -14.25
N ILE A 99 -11.85 -27.18 -13.27
CA ILE A 99 -11.50 -28.20 -12.25
C ILE A 99 -11.40 -29.59 -12.88
N GLN A 100 -12.23 -29.93 -13.88
CA GLN A 100 -12.11 -31.19 -14.61
C GLN A 100 -10.73 -31.36 -15.27
N ARG A 101 -10.15 -30.28 -15.81
CA ARG A 101 -8.79 -30.31 -16.39
C ARG A 101 -7.70 -30.61 -15.36
N LEU A 102 -7.97 -30.43 -14.07
CA LEU A 102 -6.99 -30.64 -13.00
C LEU A 102 -6.87 -32.09 -12.54
N HIS A 103 -7.69 -33.01 -13.08
CA HIS A 103 -7.62 -34.45 -12.80
C HIS A 103 -7.66 -34.88 -11.31
N PRO A 104 -8.47 -34.31 -10.40
CA PRO A 104 -8.86 -35.02 -9.20
C PRO A 104 -10.14 -35.82 -9.47
N GLU A 105 -10.20 -37.01 -8.89
CA GLU A 105 -11.38 -37.84 -8.66
C GLU A 105 -12.67 -37.07 -8.27
N PRO A 106 -13.87 -37.69 -8.29
CA PRO A 106 -15.15 -36.97 -8.26
C PRO A 106 -15.18 -35.83 -7.24
N PHE A 107 -15.43 -34.63 -7.76
CA PHE A 107 -15.53 -33.42 -6.98
C PHE A 107 -16.94 -32.84 -7.04
N HIS A 108 -17.32 -32.10 -6.02
CA HIS A 108 -18.57 -31.35 -5.98
C HIS A 108 -18.25 -29.88 -5.76
N VAL A 109 -18.85 -29.00 -6.56
CA VAL A 109 -18.73 -27.56 -6.41
C VAL A 109 -20.07 -27.02 -5.96
N LYS A 110 -20.07 -26.17 -4.94
CA LYS A 110 -21.26 -25.51 -4.44
C LYS A 110 -20.95 -24.04 -4.20
N ILE A 111 -21.67 -23.15 -4.87
CA ILE A 111 -21.65 -21.73 -4.54
C ILE A 111 -22.75 -21.48 -3.51
N GLN A 112 -22.39 -20.82 -2.41
CA GLN A 112 -23.33 -20.42 -1.38
C GLN A 112 -23.06 -18.96 -1.00
N ALA A 113 -23.94 -18.06 -1.44
CA ALA A 113 -23.74 -16.62 -1.35
C ALA A 113 -22.40 -16.21 -1.97
N ASP A 114 -21.49 -15.64 -1.17
CA ASP A 114 -20.16 -15.18 -1.59
C ASP A 114 -19.05 -16.24 -1.41
N THR A 115 -19.45 -17.48 -1.10
CA THR A 115 -18.52 -18.55 -0.75
C THR A 115 -18.56 -19.69 -1.78
N LEU A 116 -17.45 -19.92 -2.48
CA LEU A 116 -17.22 -21.08 -3.34
C LEU A 116 -16.72 -22.26 -2.50
N GLN A 117 -17.56 -23.28 -2.34
CA GLN A 117 -17.20 -24.51 -1.65
C GLN A 117 -16.85 -25.59 -2.67
N ILE A 118 -15.66 -26.17 -2.53
CA ILE A 118 -15.17 -27.22 -3.43
C ILE A 118 -14.83 -28.45 -2.59
N PHE A 119 -15.45 -29.57 -2.92
CA PHE A 119 -15.31 -30.83 -2.21
C PHE A 119 -14.55 -31.81 -3.09
N PHE A 120 -13.40 -32.27 -2.64
CA PHE A 120 -12.57 -33.27 -3.32
C PHE A 120 -12.62 -34.59 -2.57
N LYS A 121 -12.90 -35.69 -3.24
CA LYS A 121 -12.72 -37.01 -2.64
C LYS A 121 -11.22 -37.34 -2.61
N THR A 122 -10.67 -37.61 -1.43
CA THR A 122 -9.26 -37.99 -1.27
C THR A 122 -9.14 -39.21 -0.36
N ASN A 123 -8.36 -40.19 -0.83
CA ASN A 123 -7.97 -41.35 -0.03
C ASN A 123 -6.66 -41.11 0.74
N LEU A 124 -5.99 -39.97 0.49
CA LEU A 124 -4.69 -39.64 1.02
C LEU A 124 -4.79 -38.50 2.04
N ASN A 125 -3.94 -38.56 3.07
CA ASN A 125 -3.73 -37.46 4.03
C ASN A 125 -3.00 -36.25 3.42
N HIS A 126 -2.73 -36.24 2.11
CA HIS A 126 -2.09 -35.12 1.44
C HIS A 126 -3.09 -33.96 1.23
N ASP A 127 -2.65 -32.76 1.60
CA ASP A 127 -3.39 -31.50 1.51
C ASP A 127 -3.08 -30.81 0.17
N TYR A 128 -4.02 -30.89 -0.77
CA TYR A 128 -3.92 -30.24 -2.08
C TYR A 128 -4.54 -28.84 -2.11
N GLY A 129 -5.09 -28.35 -0.98
CA GLY A 129 -5.89 -27.12 -0.96
C GLY A 129 -5.15 -25.90 -1.49
N ASN A 130 -3.85 -25.77 -1.18
CA ASN A 130 -3.05 -24.64 -1.66
C ASN A 130 -2.82 -24.66 -3.17
N GLN A 131 -2.59 -25.83 -3.78
CA GLN A 131 -2.35 -25.94 -5.23
C GLN A 131 -3.61 -25.60 -6.02
N ILE A 132 -4.75 -26.13 -5.58
CA ILE A 132 -6.05 -25.91 -6.20
C ILE A 132 -6.44 -24.43 -6.09
N TYR A 133 -6.22 -23.80 -4.94
CA TYR A 133 -6.45 -22.36 -4.77
C TYR A 133 -5.60 -21.52 -5.75
N GLN A 134 -4.32 -21.84 -5.95
CA GLN A 134 -3.48 -21.10 -6.90
C GLN A 134 -4.01 -21.16 -8.34
N GLN A 135 -4.63 -22.28 -8.72
CA GLN A 135 -5.22 -22.45 -10.04
C GLN A 135 -6.58 -21.74 -10.14
N ILE A 136 -7.46 -21.86 -9.14
CA ILE A 136 -8.75 -21.15 -9.16
C ILE A 136 -8.55 -19.64 -9.17
N ARG A 137 -7.49 -19.13 -8.53
CA ARG A 137 -7.19 -17.71 -8.51
C ARG A 137 -6.98 -17.10 -9.91
N THR A 138 -6.65 -17.89 -10.93
CA THR A 138 -6.55 -17.38 -12.31
C THR A 138 -7.90 -17.16 -12.97
N LEU A 139 -8.99 -17.59 -12.34
CA LEU A 139 -10.35 -17.28 -12.76
C LEU A 139 -10.74 -15.97 -12.07
N GLU A 140 -11.08 -14.94 -12.85
CA GLU A 140 -11.67 -13.71 -12.32
C GLU A 140 -13.06 -14.07 -11.75
N LEU A 141 -13.18 -14.14 -10.41
CA LEU A 141 -14.42 -14.45 -9.70
C LEU A 141 -14.92 -13.19 -8.95
N PRO A 142 -15.63 -12.27 -9.64
CA PRO A 142 -15.93 -10.94 -9.10
C PRO A 142 -16.83 -10.95 -7.85
N GLU A 143 -17.71 -11.94 -7.71
CA GLU A 143 -18.68 -12.02 -6.60
C GLU A 143 -18.25 -12.92 -5.43
N ILE A 144 -17.18 -13.70 -5.61
CA ILE A 144 -16.75 -14.70 -4.63
C ILE A 144 -15.66 -14.11 -3.73
N THR A 145 -15.99 -13.88 -2.47
CA THR A 145 -15.04 -13.36 -1.47
C THR A 145 -14.21 -14.47 -0.85
N THR A 146 -14.80 -15.66 -0.73
CA THR A 146 -14.25 -16.77 0.05
C THR A 146 -14.28 -18.07 -0.76
N ILE A 147 -13.14 -18.76 -0.84
CA ILE A 147 -13.06 -20.13 -1.38
C ILE A 147 -12.80 -21.06 -0.20
N VAL A 148 -13.64 -22.06 -0.02
CA VAL A 148 -13.46 -23.12 0.96
C VAL A 148 -13.25 -24.44 0.24
N ILE A 149 -12.08 -25.05 0.45
CA ILE A 149 -11.72 -26.32 -0.16
C ILE A 149 -11.75 -27.40 0.92
N TYR A 150 -12.52 -28.46 0.68
CA TYR A 150 -12.71 -29.60 1.54
C TYR A 150 -12.08 -30.84 0.92
N GLY A 151 -11.23 -31.53 1.67
CA GLY A 151 -10.82 -32.90 1.37
C GLY A 151 -11.73 -33.88 2.10
N MET A 152 -12.49 -34.67 1.35
CA MET A 152 -13.49 -35.62 1.84
C MET A 152 -12.97 -37.05 1.75
N ARG A 153 -13.00 -37.81 2.85
CA ARG A 153 -12.70 -39.25 2.84
C ARG A 153 -13.92 -40.07 2.40
N SER A 154 -15.12 -39.57 2.71
CA SER A 154 -16.41 -40.10 2.29
C SER A 154 -17.39 -38.93 2.11
N SER A 155 -18.60 -39.19 1.60
CA SER A 155 -19.63 -38.14 1.42
C SER A 155 -20.02 -37.41 2.72
N ARG A 156 -19.69 -37.96 3.88
CA ARG A 156 -20.03 -37.38 5.20
C ARG A 156 -18.82 -37.01 6.06
N LEU A 157 -17.60 -37.40 5.67
CA LEU A 157 -16.42 -37.27 6.52
C LEU A 157 -15.37 -36.36 5.87
N VAL A 158 -15.18 -35.17 6.46
CA VAL A 158 -14.16 -34.19 6.08
C VAL A 158 -12.82 -34.62 6.69
N SER A 159 -11.82 -34.87 5.86
CA SER A 159 -10.44 -35.13 6.28
C SER A 159 -9.69 -33.83 6.57
N TRP A 160 -9.89 -32.80 5.76
CA TRP A 160 -9.28 -31.47 5.94
C TRP A 160 -10.13 -30.37 5.30
N LYS A 161 -9.99 -29.14 5.82
CA LYS A 161 -10.68 -27.93 5.34
C LYS A 161 -9.67 -26.78 5.23
N LYS A 162 -9.65 -26.09 4.10
CA LYS A 162 -8.89 -24.85 3.88
C LYS A 162 -9.83 -23.75 3.45
N GLN A 163 -9.62 -22.55 3.96
CA GLN A 163 -10.39 -21.37 3.61
C GLN A 163 -9.42 -20.30 3.12
N PHE A 164 -9.74 -19.73 1.97
CA PHE A 164 -8.99 -18.68 1.30
C PHE A 164 -9.92 -17.51 1.04
N THR A 165 -9.43 -16.28 1.16
CA THR A 165 -10.17 -15.07 0.79
C THR A 165 -9.53 -14.48 -0.46
N ILE A 166 -10.32 -14.27 -1.53
CA ILE A 166 -9.79 -13.89 -2.85
C ILE A 166 -9.41 -12.41 -2.87
N ASN A 167 -10.26 -11.54 -2.30
CA ASN A 167 -10.15 -10.08 -2.44
C ASN A 167 -10.56 -9.32 -1.18
N ALA A 168 -10.35 -9.89 0.01
CA ALA A 168 -10.57 -9.12 1.22
C ALA A 168 -9.55 -7.97 1.27
N VAL A 169 -10.03 -6.73 1.09
CA VAL A 169 -9.37 -5.56 1.66
C VAL A 169 -9.20 -5.89 3.14
N SER A 170 -7.95 -6.11 3.56
CA SER A 170 -7.68 -6.41 4.96
C SER A 170 -8.08 -5.17 5.76
N PRO A 171 -8.57 -5.28 7.00
CA PRO A 171 -8.72 -4.12 7.88
C PRO A 171 -7.47 -3.23 7.92
N GLU A 172 -6.30 -3.85 7.76
CA GLU A 172 -4.98 -3.24 7.67
C GLU A 172 -4.71 -2.46 6.39
N ASP A 173 -5.44 -2.68 5.30
CA ASP A 173 -5.38 -1.86 4.10
C ASP A 173 -6.21 -0.57 4.24
N CYS A 174 -7.16 -0.56 5.17
CA CYS A 174 -7.93 0.63 5.55
C CYS A 174 -7.18 1.50 6.57
N ASP A 175 -6.23 0.92 7.31
CA ASP A 175 -5.37 1.67 8.23
C ASP A 175 -4.12 2.18 7.50
N PRO A 176 -3.99 3.50 7.24
CA PRO A 176 -2.80 4.02 6.58
C PRO A 176 -1.54 3.77 7.42
N TYR A 177 -1.64 3.84 8.75
CA TYR A 177 -0.49 3.71 9.66
C TYR A 177 0.05 2.28 9.75
N SER A 178 -0.69 1.29 9.25
CA SER A 178 -0.27 -0.10 9.25
C SER A 178 0.96 -0.34 8.36
N PHE A 179 1.94 -1.08 8.89
CA PHE A 179 3.07 -1.65 8.13
C PHE A 179 2.65 -2.84 7.26
N LYS A 180 1.37 -3.19 7.24
CA LYS A 180 0.80 -4.22 6.36
C LYS A 180 -0.06 -3.62 5.26
N ASN A 181 -0.32 -2.31 5.29
CA ASN A 181 -1.11 -1.64 4.26
C ASN A 181 -0.43 -1.76 2.90
N ARG A 182 -1.04 -2.55 2.02
CA ARG A 182 -0.42 -2.94 0.74
C ARG A 182 -0.25 -1.75 -0.19
N TYR A 183 -1.27 -0.91 -0.27
CA TYR A 183 -1.29 0.26 -1.15
C TYR A 183 -0.28 1.32 -0.71
N VAL A 184 -0.24 1.61 0.59
CA VAL A 184 0.71 2.58 1.14
C VAL A 184 2.15 2.13 0.88
N LEU A 185 2.50 0.86 1.14
CA LEU A 185 3.86 0.38 0.88
C LEU A 185 4.23 0.40 -0.60
N LEU A 186 3.28 0.07 -1.48
CA LEU A 186 3.47 0.06 -2.93
C LEU A 186 3.70 1.47 -3.49
N LEU A 187 2.92 2.44 -3.02
CA LEU A 187 2.88 3.79 -3.58
C LEU A 187 3.84 4.77 -2.89
N ALA A 188 4.27 4.51 -1.65
CA ALA A 188 5.05 5.46 -0.86
C ALA A 188 6.31 5.95 -1.59
N PHE A 189 7.16 5.05 -2.08
CA PHE A 189 8.40 5.43 -2.75
C PHE A 189 8.17 6.16 -4.09
N PRO A 190 7.39 5.62 -5.06
CA PRO A 190 7.12 6.33 -6.31
C PRO A 190 6.46 7.70 -6.08
N VAL A 191 5.45 7.78 -5.21
CA VAL A 191 4.76 9.04 -4.92
C VAL A 191 5.72 10.04 -4.27
N ALA A 192 6.55 9.62 -3.31
CA ALA A 192 7.52 10.51 -2.66
C ALA A 192 8.55 11.07 -3.65
N ILE A 193 9.12 10.23 -4.51
CA ILE A 193 10.10 10.68 -5.53
C ILE A 193 9.45 11.57 -6.59
N CYS A 194 8.27 11.19 -7.12
CA CYS A 194 7.55 12.04 -8.07
C CYS A 194 7.16 13.39 -7.45
N SER A 195 6.75 13.40 -6.19
CA SER A 195 6.46 14.64 -5.46
C SER A 195 7.71 15.50 -5.27
N ALA A 196 8.85 14.89 -4.95
CA ALA A 196 10.12 15.60 -4.83
C ALA A 196 10.56 16.22 -6.16
N ILE A 197 10.45 15.48 -7.27
CA ILE A 197 10.68 15.99 -8.63
C ILE A 197 9.78 17.18 -8.91
N LEU A 198 8.48 17.05 -8.64
CA LEU A 198 7.49 18.10 -8.87
C LEU A 198 7.78 19.36 -8.05
N PHE A 199 8.04 19.21 -6.74
CA PHE A 199 8.34 20.36 -5.87
C PHE A 199 9.62 21.08 -6.28
N GLN A 200 10.63 20.35 -6.72
CA GLN A 200 11.87 20.96 -7.18
C GLN A 200 11.68 21.69 -8.52
N SER A 201 10.92 21.12 -9.45
CA SER A 201 10.64 21.75 -10.75
C SER A 201 9.72 22.97 -10.65
N LEU A 202 8.83 23.01 -9.65
CA LEU A 202 8.01 24.19 -9.34
C LEU A 202 8.73 25.25 -8.49
N GLY A 203 9.93 24.95 -7.98
CA GLY A 203 10.70 25.84 -7.10
C GLY A 203 10.19 25.92 -5.65
N PHE A 204 9.16 25.16 -5.27
CA PHE A 204 8.62 25.14 -3.90
C PHE A 204 9.62 24.64 -2.85
N THR A 205 10.55 23.77 -3.26
CA THR A 205 11.58 23.24 -2.37
C THR A 205 12.40 24.35 -1.71
N LYS A 206 12.73 25.41 -2.46
CA LYS A 206 13.54 26.55 -1.95
C LYS A 206 12.82 27.34 -0.86
N LEU A 207 11.48 27.40 -0.90
CA LEU A 207 10.69 28.18 0.05
C LEU A 207 10.30 27.38 1.30
N LEU A 208 9.85 26.13 1.11
CA LEU A 208 9.24 25.35 2.19
C LEU A 208 10.17 24.32 2.82
N LEU A 209 11.04 23.69 2.01
CA LEU A 209 11.80 22.51 2.44
C LEU A 209 13.29 22.79 2.60
N PHE A 210 13.79 23.94 2.13
CA PHE A 210 15.18 24.32 2.26
C PHE A 210 15.69 24.28 3.71
N PRO A 211 14.96 24.80 4.73
CA PRO A 211 15.43 24.68 6.13
C PRO A 211 15.57 23.23 6.60
N LEU A 212 14.71 22.33 6.11
CA LEU A 212 14.78 20.91 6.45
C LEU A 212 15.93 20.21 5.71
N GLN A 213 16.20 20.57 4.45
CA GLN A 213 17.36 20.09 3.70
C GLN A 213 18.67 20.52 4.38
N LEU A 214 18.76 21.79 4.74
CA LEU A 214 19.88 22.35 5.47
C LEU A 214 20.04 21.66 6.83
N TRP A 215 18.96 21.41 7.55
CA TRP A 215 19.03 20.66 8.80
C TRP A 215 19.53 19.22 8.60
N VAL A 216 19.13 18.52 7.53
CA VAL A 216 19.67 17.19 7.21
C VAL A 216 21.17 17.25 6.90
N HIS A 217 21.63 18.28 6.20
CA HIS A 217 23.05 18.54 5.96
C HIS A 217 23.83 18.68 7.27
N GLU A 218 23.34 19.53 8.19
CA GLU A 218 23.94 19.72 9.51
C GLU A 218 23.92 18.45 10.37
N VAL A 219 22.83 17.68 10.32
CA VAL A 219 22.75 16.36 10.97
C VAL A 219 23.77 15.40 10.34
N GLY A 220 24.10 15.55 9.06
CA GLY A 220 25.19 14.86 8.40
C GLY A 220 26.53 15.03 9.13
N HIS A 221 26.97 16.27 9.34
CA HIS A 221 28.15 16.57 10.17
C HIS A 221 28.03 15.96 11.57
N ALA A 222 26.88 16.18 12.22
CA ALA A 222 26.66 15.71 13.58
C ALA A 222 26.74 14.18 13.69
N THR A 223 26.27 13.43 12.69
CA THR A 223 26.37 11.97 12.70
C THR A 223 27.82 11.51 12.65
N VAL A 224 28.67 12.12 11.82
CA VAL A 224 30.11 11.81 11.81
C VAL A 224 30.75 12.09 13.17
N ALA A 225 30.40 13.21 13.79
CA ALA A 225 30.89 13.58 15.12
C ALA A 225 30.42 12.61 16.21
N TRP A 226 29.12 12.31 16.30
CA TRP A 226 28.57 11.42 17.33
C TRP A 226 29.14 10.00 17.21
N PHE A 227 29.24 9.45 16.00
CA PHE A 227 29.84 8.13 15.79
C PHE A 227 31.35 8.09 16.05
N SER A 228 32.02 9.24 15.96
CA SER A 228 33.42 9.38 16.37
C SER A 228 33.60 9.73 17.86
N GLY A 229 32.51 9.70 18.65
CA GLY A 229 32.54 9.98 20.09
C GLY A 229 32.74 11.46 20.44
N ARG A 230 32.36 12.38 19.54
CA ARG A 230 32.54 13.83 19.71
C ARG A 230 31.21 14.55 19.87
N ARG A 231 31.21 15.63 20.64
CA ARG A 231 30.00 16.43 20.87
C ARG A 231 29.68 17.22 19.60
N ALA A 232 28.45 17.11 19.14
CA ALA A 232 27.92 17.92 18.06
C ALA A 232 26.48 18.35 18.34
N LEU A 233 26.13 19.56 17.93
CA LEU A 233 24.79 20.10 17.99
C LEU A 233 24.40 20.66 16.61
N PRO A 234 23.59 19.93 15.82
CA PRO A 234 23.11 20.40 14.54
C PRO A 234 21.95 21.38 14.73
N LEU A 235 22.12 22.61 14.26
CA LEU A 235 21.13 23.67 14.37
C LEU A 235 20.39 23.84 13.03
N PRO A 236 19.07 24.09 13.03
CA PRO A 236 18.25 24.11 11.81
C PRO A 236 18.46 25.33 10.90
N PHE A 237 19.49 26.13 11.16
CA PHE A 237 19.83 27.34 10.41
C PHE A 237 21.17 27.24 9.68
N GLY A 238 21.71 26.03 9.48
CA GLY A 238 22.95 25.81 8.72
C GLY A 238 24.20 25.94 9.56
N TRP A 239 24.14 25.45 10.80
CA TRP A 239 25.27 25.47 11.70
C TRP A 239 25.34 24.21 12.54
N THR A 240 26.50 23.54 12.55
CA THR A 240 26.79 22.47 13.49
C THR A 240 27.96 22.85 14.37
N SER A 241 27.71 23.03 15.67
CA SER A 241 28.79 23.20 16.65
C SER A 241 29.39 21.85 16.96
N VAL A 242 30.66 21.64 16.61
CA VAL A 242 31.39 20.38 16.83
C VAL A 242 32.62 20.63 17.71
N LEU A 243 32.79 19.81 18.74
CA LEU A 243 34.02 19.79 19.54
C LEU A 243 34.97 18.72 19.00
N LEU A 244 36.21 19.12 18.70
CA LEU A 244 37.22 18.22 18.12
C LEU A 244 37.72 17.18 19.14
N GLU A 245 37.57 17.43 20.44
CA GLU A 245 37.94 16.50 21.49
C GLU A 245 36.93 15.35 21.62
N ARG A 246 37.46 14.13 21.77
CA ARG A 246 36.63 12.95 22.06
C ARG A 246 36.04 13.07 23.46
N SER A 247 34.77 12.69 23.59
CA SER A 247 34.02 12.69 24.84
C SER A 247 33.52 11.28 25.13
N LEU A 248 34.06 10.65 26.18
CA LEU A 248 33.57 9.34 26.65
C LEU A 248 32.07 9.38 26.95
N PHE A 249 31.56 10.52 27.42
CA PHE A 249 30.13 10.74 27.62
C PHE A 249 29.32 10.53 26.33
N VAL A 250 29.76 11.09 25.20
CA VAL A 250 29.07 10.91 23.92
C VAL A 250 29.18 9.47 23.44
N TYR A 251 30.38 8.88 23.51
CA TYR A 251 30.59 7.50 23.08
C TYR A 251 29.70 6.51 23.85
N PHE A 252 29.75 6.54 25.20
CA PHE A 252 28.92 5.67 26.02
C PHE A 252 27.44 6.03 25.95
N GLY A 253 27.10 7.31 25.77
CA GLY A 253 25.72 7.75 25.53
C GLY A 253 25.14 7.16 24.25
N MET A 254 25.88 7.21 23.14
CA MET A 254 25.47 6.60 21.87
C MET A 254 25.37 5.07 21.98
N LEU A 255 26.33 4.41 22.63
CA LEU A 255 26.25 2.96 22.89
C LEU A 255 25.04 2.59 23.74
N LEU A 256 24.70 3.41 24.74
CA LEU A 256 23.51 3.22 25.55
C LEU A 256 22.25 3.33 24.70
N LEU A 257 22.13 4.36 23.85
CA LEU A 257 20.98 4.53 22.95
C LEU A 257 20.85 3.37 21.96
N LEU A 258 21.96 2.92 21.37
CA LEU A 258 21.98 1.75 20.48
C LEU A 258 21.66 0.44 21.23
N GLY A 259 22.14 0.29 22.47
CA GLY A 259 21.82 -0.83 23.34
C GLY A 259 20.34 -0.87 23.71
N LEU A 260 19.74 0.29 24.02
CA LEU A 260 18.31 0.42 24.23
C LEU A 260 17.50 0.11 22.96
N LEU A 261 17.95 0.58 21.80
CA LEU A 261 17.33 0.27 20.51
C LEU A 261 17.38 -1.24 20.21
N PHE A 262 18.53 -1.88 20.45
CA PHE A 262 18.69 -3.33 20.32
C PHE A 262 17.76 -4.08 21.29
N TRP A 263 17.74 -3.68 22.55
CA TRP A 263 16.91 -4.30 23.59
C TRP A 263 15.41 -4.16 23.29
N ALA A 264 14.95 -2.98 22.86
CA ALA A 264 13.58 -2.76 22.42
C ALA A 264 13.24 -3.63 21.20
N GLY A 265 14.14 -3.68 20.21
CA GLY A 265 14.02 -4.57 19.06
C GLY A 265 13.93 -6.04 19.45
N TRP A 266 14.72 -6.49 20.43
CA TRP A 266 14.69 -7.85 20.95
C TRP A 266 13.37 -8.18 21.66
N LYS A 267 12.91 -7.31 22.57
CA LYS A 267 11.64 -7.44 23.29
C LYS A 267 10.45 -7.56 22.33
N GLU A 268 10.46 -6.79 21.24
CA GLU A 268 9.41 -6.78 20.21
C GLU A 268 9.67 -7.73 19.03
N LYS A 269 10.74 -8.55 19.09
CA LYS A 269 11.14 -9.50 18.04
C LYS A 269 11.38 -8.86 16.66
N LYS A 270 11.80 -7.59 16.62
CA LYS A 270 12.14 -6.83 15.41
C LYS A 270 13.61 -7.03 15.02
N ARG A 271 13.87 -8.09 14.26
CA ARG A 271 15.25 -8.48 13.84
C ARG A 271 15.99 -7.40 13.05
N SER A 272 15.30 -6.63 12.21
CA SER A 272 15.89 -5.54 11.42
C SER A 272 16.46 -4.44 12.33
N THR A 273 15.71 -4.04 13.36
CA THR A 273 16.12 -3.03 14.34
C THR A 273 17.34 -3.48 15.13
N MET A 274 17.36 -4.74 15.57
CA MET A 274 18.51 -5.34 16.24
C MET A 274 19.76 -5.31 15.35
N LEU A 275 19.64 -5.75 14.10
CA LEU A 275 20.76 -5.76 13.16
C LEU A 275 21.29 -4.34 12.90
N PHE A 276 20.39 -3.38 12.71
CA PHE A 276 20.75 -1.97 12.52
C PHE A 276 21.54 -1.43 13.71
N ALA A 277 21.07 -1.68 14.94
CA ALA A 277 21.76 -1.24 16.16
C ALA A 277 23.19 -1.82 16.27
N VAL A 278 23.37 -3.10 15.93
CA VAL A 278 24.68 -3.76 15.94
C VAL A 278 25.61 -3.17 14.88
N ILE A 279 25.12 -2.98 13.65
CA ILE A 279 25.93 -2.36 12.58
C ILE A 279 26.37 -0.95 13.00
N CYS A 280 25.45 -0.13 13.52
CA CYS A 280 25.77 1.21 14.02
C CYS A 280 26.79 1.17 15.17
N ALA A 281 26.69 0.22 16.10
CA ALA A 281 27.65 0.10 17.20
C ALA A 281 29.07 -0.27 16.70
N ILE A 282 29.16 -1.13 15.67
CA ILE A 282 30.43 -1.47 15.02
C ILE A 282 31.01 -0.23 14.32
N VAL A 283 30.20 0.48 13.52
CA VAL A 283 30.62 1.71 12.85
C VAL A 283 31.11 2.75 13.87
N GLN A 284 30.38 2.92 14.98
CA GLN A 284 30.78 3.83 16.05
C GLN A 284 32.13 3.42 16.66
N PHE A 285 32.34 2.13 16.93
CA PHE A 285 33.61 1.64 17.46
C PHE A 285 34.78 1.96 16.52
N VAL A 286 34.61 1.69 15.23
CA VAL A 286 35.62 1.97 14.19
C VAL A 286 35.91 3.48 14.11
N MET A 287 34.87 4.31 13.99
CA MET A 287 35.02 5.76 13.87
C MET A 287 35.58 6.42 15.13
N THR A 288 35.31 5.87 16.32
CA THR A 288 35.83 6.42 17.57
C THR A 288 37.28 6.04 17.82
N TRP A 289 37.64 4.76 17.64
CA TRP A 289 38.93 4.24 18.13
C TRP A 289 39.98 4.02 17.05
N ILE A 290 39.56 3.71 15.82
CA ILE A 290 40.48 3.39 14.71
C ILE A 290 40.79 4.63 13.88
N GLN A 291 39.81 5.50 13.70
CA GLN A 291 39.94 6.71 12.88
C GLN A 291 40.91 7.73 13.51
N THR A 292 41.80 8.29 12.68
CA THR A 292 42.71 9.37 13.07
C THR A 292 41.99 10.73 13.19
N ALA A 293 42.66 11.74 13.75
CA ALA A 293 42.12 13.09 13.83
C ALA A 293 41.92 13.71 12.44
N ASP A 294 42.91 13.60 11.54
CA ASP A 294 42.83 14.13 10.18
C ASP A 294 41.70 13.46 9.37
N GLN A 295 41.56 12.13 9.49
CA GLN A 295 40.44 11.43 8.87
C GLN A 295 39.09 11.90 9.41
N PHE A 296 39.01 12.21 10.71
CA PHE A 296 37.78 12.72 11.30
C PHE A 296 37.37 14.06 10.70
N GLU A 297 38.27 15.02 10.61
CA GLU A 297 37.97 16.34 10.04
C GLU A 297 37.61 16.24 8.55
N MET A 298 38.30 15.36 7.79
CA MET A 298 37.93 15.05 6.41
C MET A 298 36.52 14.46 6.31
N TRP A 299 36.19 13.46 7.13
CA TRP A 299 34.85 12.87 7.16
C TRP A 299 33.81 13.86 7.65
N LEU A 300 34.17 14.80 8.52
CA LEU A 300 33.29 15.83 9.01
C LEU A 300 32.89 16.76 7.86
N ALA A 301 33.87 17.29 7.10
CA ALA A 301 33.60 18.10 5.91
C ALA A 301 32.83 17.30 4.83
N PHE A 302 33.15 16.02 4.67
CA PHE A 302 32.37 15.15 3.79
C PHE A 302 30.91 14.99 4.23
N GLY A 303 30.70 14.93 5.55
CA GLY A 303 29.47 14.53 6.21
C GLY A 303 28.27 15.41 5.93
N GLY A 304 28.45 16.70 5.59
CA GLY A 304 27.36 17.60 5.26
C GLY A 304 26.58 17.11 4.04
N VAL A 305 27.22 17.22 2.87
CA VAL A 305 26.66 16.70 1.61
C VAL A 305 26.50 15.18 1.62
N GLY A 306 27.41 14.44 2.26
CA GLY A 306 27.30 13.00 2.42
C GLY A 306 26.01 12.60 3.14
N GLY A 307 25.67 13.32 4.21
CA GLY A 307 24.46 13.16 5.00
C GLY A 307 23.19 13.39 4.19
N GLU A 308 23.17 14.38 3.30
CA GLU A 308 22.06 14.61 2.37
C GLU A 308 21.73 13.36 1.53
N PHE A 309 22.73 12.52 1.24
CA PHE A 309 22.51 11.24 0.57
C PHE A 309 22.13 10.12 1.53
N TYR A 310 23.01 9.73 2.45
CA TYR A 310 22.79 8.51 3.24
C TYR A 310 21.70 8.66 4.30
N LEU A 311 21.54 9.82 4.94
CA LEU A 311 20.48 10.04 5.93
C LEU A 311 19.12 10.08 5.24
N SER A 312 19.03 10.78 4.11
CA SER A 312 17.81 10.83 3.32
C SER A 312 17.42 9.46 2.78
N ALA A 313 18.39 8.67 2.31
CA ALA A 313 18.16 7.29 1.93
C ALA A 313 17.69 6.42 3.11
N LEU A 314 18.26 6.59 4.31
CA LEU A 314 17.79 5.91 5.52
C LEU A 314 16.38 6.34 5.93
N MET A 315 16.00 7.61 5.78
CA MET A 315 14.64 8.10 6.04
C MET A 315 13.63 7.43 5.10
N ILE A 316 13.94 7.37 3.80
CA ILE A 316 13.09 6.71 2.80
C ILE A 316 13.01 5.20 3.06
N ALA A 317 14.16 4.56 3.29
CA ALA A 317 14.22 3.13 3.60
C ALA A 317 13.45 2.80 4.89
N GLY A 318 13.60 3.64 5.91
CA GLY A 318 12.94 3.52 7.21
C GLY A 318 11.42 3.45 7.11
N PHE A 319 10.81 3.99 6.06
CA PHE A 319 9.37 3.87 5.80
C PHE A 319 8.88 2.41 5.74
N TYR A 320 9.74 1.51 5.25
CA TYR A 320 9.45 0.09 5.06
C TYR A 320 9.74 -0.78 6.28
N PHE A 321 10.48 -0.25 7.26
CA PHE A 321 10.90 -1.00 8.44
C PHE A 321 10.14 -0.54 9.67
N GLN A 322 9.60 -1.51 10.41
CA GLN A 322 8.92 -1.24 11.68
C GLN A 322 9.94 -1.10 12.81
N LEU A 323 10.05 0.11 13.36
CA LEU A 323 10.76 0.39 14.60
C LEU A 323 9.92 -0.01 15.84
N PRO A 324 10.50 -0.01 17.06
CA PRO A 324 9.75 -0.32 18.28
C PRO A 324 8.49 0.54 18.42
N ASN A 325 7.40 -0.06 18.92
CA ASN A 325 6.07 0.56 18.89
C ASN A 325 6.00 1.87 19.70
N ASP A 326 6.76 1.97 20.79
CA ASP A 326 6.79 3.17 21.65
C ASP A 326 7.26 4.43 20.92
N TRP A 327 8.00 4.27 19.81
CA TRP A 327 8.50 5.40 19.01
C TRP A 327 7.43 6.00 18.11
N ARG A 328 6.26 5.37 18.00
CA ARG A 328 5.18 5.78 17.08
C ARG A 328 5.66 5.99 15.64
N TRP A 329 6.56 5.10 15.21
CA TRP A 329 7.14 5.14 13.87
C TRP A 329 6.12 4.92 12.74
N ASP A 330 4.99 4.30 13.08
CA ASP A 330 3.78 4.22 12.24
C ASP A 330 3.36 5.60 11.71
N PHE A 331 3.45 6.63 12.56
CA PHE A 331 3.15 8.02 12.23
C PHE A 331 4.39 8.78 11.67
N TRP A 332 5.52 8.72 12.37
CA TRP A 332 6.69 9.57 12.04
C TRP A 332 7.35 9.25 10.69
N ARG A 333 7.15 8.05 10.14
CA ARG A 333 7.68 7.69 8.82
C ARG A 333 7.16 8.57 7.68
N TYR A 334 5.96 9.13 7.79
CA TYR A 334 5.34 9.96 6.75
C TYR A 334 6.00 11.33 6.55
N PRO A 335 6.17 12.17 7.59
CA PRO A 335 6.92 13.41 7.41
C PRO A 335 8.38 13.12 7.01
N LEU A 336 8.98 12.04 7.52
CA LEU A 336 10.37 11.72 7.22
C LEU A 336 10.61 11.25 5.78
N ILE A 337 9.70 10.48 5.18
CA ILE A 337 9.85 10.13 3.75
C ILE A 337 9.72 11.37 2.86
N ILE A 338 8.90 12.36 3.23
CA ILE A 338 8.78 13.62 2.48
C ILE A 338 10.09 14.41 2.54
N VAL A 339 10.64 14.60 3.75
CA VAL A 339 11.92 15.29 3.94
C VAL A 339 13.04 14.53 3.21
N GLY A 340 13.16 13.23 3.45
CA GLY A 340 14.17 12.39 2.82
C GLY A 340 14.10 12.40 1.30
N ALA A 341 12.91 12.23 0.70
CA ALA A 341 12.78 12.25 -0.76
C ALA A 341 13.18 13.60 -1.37
N ASN A 342 12.78 14.71 -0.75
CA ASN A 342 13.11 16.04 -1.26
C ASN A 342 14.59 16.39 -1.08
N THR A 343 15.19 16.06 0.07
CA THR A 343 16.62 16.27 0.29
C THR A 343 17.45 15.39 -0.65
N PHE A 344 17.12 14.09 -0.74
CA PHE A 344 17.83 13.16 -1.61
C PHE A 344 17.78 13.58 -3.07
N TRP A 345 16.59 13.86 -3.61
CA TRP A 345 16.45 14.22 -5.01
C TRP A 345 17.07 15.58 -5.32
N GLY A 346 16.98 16.54 -4.39
CA GLY A 346 17.62 17.84 -4.49
C GLY A 346 19.14 17.73 -4.61
N ALA A 347 19.77 16.97 -3.71
CA ALA A 347 21.21 16.70 -3.76
C ALA A 347 21.59 15.91 -5.01
N PHE A 348 20.87 14.85 -5.32
CA PHE A 348 21.14 13.97 -6.46
C PHE A 348 21.09 14.72 -7.79
N SER A 349 20.03 15.49 -8.04
CA SER A 349 19.89 16.28 -9.26
C SER A 349 20.99 17.35 -9.39
N MET A 350 21.31 18.05 -8.31
CA MET A 350 22.40 19.04 -8.29
C MET A 350 23.74 18.42 -8.69
N TRP A 351 24.12 17.29 -8.08
CA TRP A 351 25.40 16.65 -8.36
C TRP A 351 25.47 16.03 -9.76
N GLN A 352 24.35 15.56 -10.29
CA GLN A 352 24.24 15.14 -11.69
C GLN A 352 24.41 16.32 -12.66
N ASP A 353 23.87 17.49 -12.34
CA ASP A 353 24.06 18.71 -13.13
C ASP A 353 25.51 19.22 -13.09
N ILE A 354 26.15 19.16 -11.91
CA ILE A 354 27.58 19.47 -11.77
C ILE A 354 28.43 18.51 -12.62
N GLN A 355 28.12 17.21 -12.61
CA GLN A 355 28.83 16.23 -13.44
C GLN A 355 28.70 16.52 -14.94
N LYS A 356 27.54 17.01 -15.39
CA LYS A 356 27.29 17.42 -16.78
C LYS A 356 27.91 18.79 -17.12
N GLY A 357 28.46 19.51 -16.13
CA GLY A 357 28.99 20.86 -16.30
C GLY A 357 27.91 21.94 -16.48
N THR A 358 26.65 21.64 -16.14
CA THR A 358 25.55 22.63 -16.21
C THR A 358 25.43 23.46 -14.93
N ARG A 359 26.19 23.10 -13.88
CA ARG A 359 26.26 23.82 -12.61
C ARG A 359 27.68 23.73 -12.02
N SER A 360 28.09 24.74 -11.26
CA SER A 360 29.36 24.73 -10.52
C SER A 360 29.25 23.96 -9.20
N ILE A 361 30.39 23.47 -8.69
CA ILE A 361 30.50 22.97 -7.32
C ILE A 361 30.07 24.07 -6.34
N PRO A 362 29.25 23.75 -5.31
CA PRO A 362 28.89 24.71 -4.29
C PRO A 362 30.08 24.96 -3.36
N TRP A 363 30.88 25.99 -3.69
CA TRP A 363 31.95 26.49 -2.84
C TRP A 363 31.38 27.41 -1.75
N GLY A 364 32.08 27.50 -0.62
CA GLY A 364 31.72 28.33 0.53
C GLY A 364 30.65 27.75 1.44
N SER A 365 30.23 28.57 2.40
CA SER A 365 29.15 28.30 3.36
C SER A 365 28.05 29.35 3.21
N LEU A 366 26.81 28.90 3.41
CA LEU A 366 25.62 29.77 3.40
C LEU A 366 25.74 30.94 4.39
N LEU A 367 26.45 30.76 5.51
CA LEU A 367 26.53 31.74 6.60
C LEU A 367 27.91 32.39 6.76
N LEU A 368 29.00 31.70 6.39
CA LEU A 368 30.37 32.14 6.68
C LEU A 368 31.13 32.71 5.47
N GLY A 369 30.51 32.73 4.29
CA GLY A 369 31.11 33.29 3.07
C GLY A 369 31.79 32.25 2.17
N GLU A 370 32.41 32.73 1.10
CA GLU A 370 32.93 31.89 -0.01
C GLU A 370 34.20 31.09 0.36
N ASP A 371 34.93 31.51 1.39
CA ASP A 371 36.23 30.94 1.77
C ASP A 371 36.14 29.82 2.83
N ILE A 372 34.95 29.60 3.42
CA ILE A 372 34.77 28.64 4.51
C ILE A 372 33.62 27.72 4.14
N GLY A 373 33.91 26.50 3.71
CA GLY A 373 32.88 25.52 3.31
C GLY A 373 33.42 24.09 3.26
N ASP A 374 32.51 23.12 3.21
CA ASP A 374 32.83 21.69 3.14
C ASP A 374 33.73 21.38 1.94
N MET A 375 33.35 21.89 0.76
CA MET A 375 34.09 21.63 -0.48
C MET A 375 35.46 22.30 -0.45
N ASN A 376 35.56 23.52 0.10
CA ASN A 376 36.84 24.21 0.30
C ASN A 376 37.75 23.38 1.20
N THR A 377 37.23 22.86 2.31
CA THR A 377 38.00 22.03 3.24
C THR A 377 38.51 20.76 2.55
N LEU A 378 37.66 20.05 1.81
CA LEU A 378 38.08 18.85 1.07
C LEU A 378 39.13 19.17 -0.01
N SER A 379 38.98 20.29 -0.72
CA SER A 379 39.88 20.70 -1.79
C SER A 379 41.22 21.23 -1.26
N GLU A 380 41.19 22.21 -0.37
CA GLU A 380 42.36 22.99 0.05
C GLU A 380 43.17 22.28 1.15
N VAL A 381 42.50 21.61 2.10
CA VAL A 381 43.16 20.93 3.22
C VAL A 381 43.51 19.48 2.84
N TYR A 382 42.58 18.77 2.22
CA TYR A 382 42.73 17.34 1.89
C TYR A 382 43.14 17.08 0.44
N ASN A 383 43.40 18.12 -0.36
CA ASN A 383 43.87 18.02 -1.74
C ASN A 383 42.94 17.20 -2.65
N TRP A 384 41.63 17.17 -2.38
CA TRP A 384 40.69 16.52 -3.28
C TRP A 384 40.53 17.37 -4.53
N SER A 385 40.86 16.80 -5.69
CA SER A 385 40.53 17.45 -6.96
C SER A 385 39.01 17.59 -7.14
N ASP A 386 38.57 18.59 -7.90
CA ASP A 386 37.16 18.75 -8.30
C ASP A 386 36.56 17.46 -8.84
N LYS A 387 37.34 16.72 -9.67
CA LYS A 387 36.93 15.44 -10.22
C LYS A 387 36.71 14.40 -9.11
N THR A 388 37.56 14.37 -8.09
CA THR A 388 37.41 13.47 -6.93
C THR A 388 36.14 13.80 -6.16
N ILE A 389 35.89 15.08 -5.88
CA ILE A 389 34.67 15.56 -5.19
C ILE A 389 33.42 15.13 -5.97
N ILE A 390 33.34 15.50 -7.25
CA ILE A 390 32.20 15.20 -8.14
C ILE A 390 31.97 13.69 -8.23
N THR A 391 33.02 12.90 -8.45
CA THR A 391 32.90 11.45 -8.61
C THR A 391 32.45 10.79 -7.31
N THR A 392 32.96 11.25 -6.16
CA THR A 392 32.63 10.68 -4.85
C THR A 392 31.16 10.88 -4.53
N TYR A 393 30.65 12.11 -4.63
CA TYR A 393 29.24 12.40 -4.31
C TYR A 393 28.27 11.78 -5.31
N ASN A 394 28.59 11.79 -6.61
CA ASN A 394 27.76 11.09 -7.60
C ASN A 394 27.76 9.57 -7.38
N THR A 395 28.91 8.98 -7.03
CA THR A 395 28.98 7.55 -6.72
C THR A 395 28.13 7.22 -5.48
N LEU A 396 28.25 8.02 -4.41
CA LEU A 396 27.42 7.84 -3.22
C LEU A 396 25.92 7.96 -3.54
N GLY A 397 25.52 9.01 -4.26
CA GLY A 397 24.13 9.21 -4.68
C GLY A 397 23.60 8.04 -5.51
N ASN A 398 24.38 7.53 -6.46
CA ASN A 398 24.03 6.36 -7.27
C ASN A 398 23.89 5.08 -6.44
N VAL A 399 24.82 4.83 -5.51
CA VAL A 399 24.76 3.66 -4.60
C VAL A 399 23.50 3.73 -3.73
N CYS A 400 23.21 4.89 -3.14
CA CYS A 400 21.98 5.10 -2.37
C CYS A 400 20.72 4.90 -3.23
N LEU A 401 20.68 5.42 -4.45
CA LEU A 401 19.55 5.23 -5.35
C LEU A 401 19.34 3.76 -5.71
N ILE A 402 20.41 3.04 -6.06
CA ILE A 402 20.35 1.59 -6.35
C ILE A 402 19.86 0.82 -5.12
N ALA A 403 20.34 1.16 -3.92
CA ALA A 403 19.89 0.53 -2.68
C ALA A 403 18.39 0.77 -2.43
N LEU A 404 17.91 2.00 -2.64
CA LEU A 404 16.49 2.36 -2.50
C LEU A 404 15.61 1.63 -3.53
N ILE A 405 16.02 1.58 -4.80
CA ILE A 405 15.31 0.85 -5.85
C ILE A 405 15.29 -0.66 -5.52
N SER A 406 16.42 -1.21 -5.08
CA SER A 406 16.51 -2.64 -4.71
C SER A 406 15.61 -2.97 -3.52
N LEU A 407 15.57 -2.09 -2.52
CA LEU A 407 14.67 -2.20 -1.37
C LEU A 407 13.21 -2.13 -1.80
N TYR A 408 12.86 -1.14 -2.64
CA TYR A 408 11.53 -0.99 -3.19
C TYR A 408 11.10 -2.24 -3.96
N VAL A 409 11.94 -2.75 -4.87
CA VAL A 409 11.69 -3.98 -5.63
C VAL A 409 11.56 -5.20 -4.71
N PHE A 410 12.38 -5.30 -3.66
CA PHE A 410 12.26 -6.37 -2.68
C PHE A 410 10.90 -6.36 -1.98
N PHE A 411 10.45 -5.20 -1.48
CA PHE A 411 9.14 -5.07 -0.86
C PHE A 411 8.01 -5.27 -1.88
N LEU A 412 8.17 -4.75 -3.09
CA LEU A 412 7.26 -5.00 -4.19
C LEU A 412 7.10 -6.50 -4.40
N ILE A 413 8.17 -7.28 -4.57
CA ILE A 413 8.12 -8.74 -4.77
C ILE A 413 7.53 -9.47 -3.55
N LYS A 414 7.97 -9.10 -2.34
CA LYS A 414 7.49 -9.69 -1.08
C LYS A 414 5.97 -9.53 -0.92
N HIS A 415 5.43 -8.40 -1.35
CA HIS A 415 4.00 -8.10 -1.31
C HIS A 415 3.28 -8.45 -2.64
N ARG A 416 4.00 -8.65 -3.76
CA ARG A 416 3.49 -9.00 -5.09
C ARG A 416 2.88 -10.39 -5.16
N ARG A 417 3.26 -11.32 -4.27
CA ARG A 417 2.53 -12.60 -4.09
C ARG A 417 1.01 -12.37 -3.93
N TRP A 418 0.59 -11.16 -3.56
CA TRP A 418 -0.80 -10.74 -3.44
C TRP A 418 -1.32 -9.84 -4.58
N ILE A 419 -0.51 -9.01 -5.25
CA ILE A 419 -0.97 -7.99 -6.23
C ILE A 419 -1.31 -8.57 -7.61
N VAL A 420 -0.63 -9.63 -8.05
CA VAL A 420 -0.84 -10.21 -9.40
C VAL A 420 -2.23 -10.83 -9.60
N GLY A 421 -3.02 -11.03 -8.54
CA GLY A 421 -4.42 -11.46 -8.68
C GLY A 421 -5.44 -10.38 -8.32
N ALA A 422 -5.06 -9.10 -8.35
CA ALA A 422 -6.00 -7.97 -8.16
C ALA A 422 -6.05 -7.01 -9.36
N PHE A 423 -5.20 -7.22 -10.37
CA PHE A 423 -5.07 -6.35 -11.57
C PHE A 423 -5.03 -7.14 -12.89
N GLY A 424 -5.54 -8.37 -12.85
CA GLY A 424 -5.81 -9.23 -13.99
C GLY A 424 -6.58 -10.43 -13.49
#